data_AF-A0A6V7U5U8-F1
#
_entry.id   AF-A0A6V7U5U8-F1
#
_cell.length_a   1.000
_cell.length_b   1.000
_cell.length_c   1.000
_cell.angle_alpha   90.00
_cell.angle_beta   90.00
_cell.angle_gamma   90.00
#
_symmetry.space_group_name_H-M   'P 1'
#
loop_
_entity.id
_entity.type
_entity.pdbx_description
1 polymer ?
#
loop_
_entity_poly.entity_id
_entity_poly.type
_entity_poly.pdbx_seq_one_letter_code
_entity_poly.pdbx_strand_id
1 'polypeptide(L)' 'MPLWKDIGIPYTRFSQVAAAALRQCLKEYQKEAQKSTGIKVTQWTDGKANKLD' A
#
# COMPACT_ATOMS: atom_id res chain seq x y z
N MET A 1 8.72 21.99 -0.32
CA MET A 1 7.77 20.98 0.19
C MET A 1 8.41 19.60 0.02
N PRO A 2 8.02 18.57 0.79
CA PRO A 2 8.51 17.22 0.56
C PRO A 2 8.00 16.69 -0.79
N LEU A 3 8.87 16.01 -1.55
CA LEU A 3 8.59 15.61 -2.93
C LEU A 3 7.34 14.71 -3.06
N TRP A 4 7.08 13.84 -2.08
CA TRP A 4 5.88 13.00 -2.00
C TRP A 4 4.58 13.79 -1.88
N LYS A 5 4.63 14.97 -1.26
CA LYS A 5 3.48 15.86 -1.10
C LYS A 5 3.15 16.58 -2.41
N ASP A 6 4.19 16.94 -3.17
CA ASP A 6 4.04 17.65 -4.45
C ASP A 6 3.46 16.75 -5.55
N ILE A 7 3.70 15.44 -5.47
CA ILE A 7 3.12 14.42 -6.37
C ILE A 7 1.77 13.87 -5.88
N GLY A 8 1.18 14.46 -4.84
CA GLY A 8 -0.14 14.08 -4.33
C GLY A 8 -0.19 12.73 -3.60
N ILE A 9 0.94 12.18 -3.17
CA ILE A 9 0.97 10.93 -2.40
C ILE A 9 0.63 11.25 -0.93
N PRO A 10 -0.39 10.62 -0.33
CA PRO A 10 -0.66 10.78 1.09
C PRO A 10 0.46 10.14 1.92
N TYR A 11 0.72 10.71 3.10
CA TYR A 11 1.81 10.26 3.98
C TYR A 11 1.77 8.75 4.28
N THR A 12 0.57 8.17 4.42
CA THR A 12 0.38 6.74 4.64
C THR A 12 0.90 5.87 3.50
N ARG A 13 0.74 6.32 2.25
CA ARG A 13 1.26 5.59 1.08
C ARG A 13 2.77 5.76 0.97
N PHE A 14 3.28 6.96 1.24
CA PHE A 14 4.72 7.20 1.30
C PHE A 14 5.41 6.29 2.34
N SER A 15 4.90 6.24 3.57
CA SER A 15 5.48 5.44 4.65
C SER A 15 5.41 3.93 4.37
N GLN A 16 4.33 3.46 3.75
CA GLN A 16 4.21 2.07 3.30
C GLN A 16 5.27 1.69 2.27
N VAL A 17 5.52 2.55 1.28
CA VAL A 17 6.55 2.31 0.24
C VAL A 17 7.95 2.30 0.86
N ALA A 18 8.26 3.26 1.74
CA ALA A 18 9.55 3.29 2.44
C ALA A 18 9.76 2.03 3.30
N ALA A 19 8.72 1.59 4.02
CA ALA A 19 8.78 0.36 4.80
C ALA A 19 8.93 -0.89 3.91
N ALA A 20 8.33 -0.92 2.72
CA ALA A 20 8.51 -2.02 1.77
C ALA A 20 9.96 -2.10 1.25
N ALA A 21 10.55 -0.95 0.90
CA ALA A 21 11.96 -0.88 0.49
C ALA A 21 12.90 -1.37 1.60
N LEU A 22 12.68 -0.93 2.84
CA LEU A 22 13.47 -1.40 4.00
C LEU A 22 13.35 -2.92 4.21
N ARG A 23 12.15 -3.49 4.04
CA ARG A 23 11.95 -4.94 4.19
C ARG A 23 12.65 -5.76 3.11
N GLN A 24 12.91 -5.20 1.93
CA GLN A 24 13.67 -5.86 0.87
C GLN A 24 15.16 -5.92 1.18
N CYS A 25 15.68 -4.96 1.94
CA CYS A 25 17.09 -4.90 2.34
C CYS A 25 17.43 -5.80 3.55
N LEU A 26 16.44 -6.45 4.18
CA LEU A 26 16.66 -7.37 5.29
C LEU A 26 17.35 -8.65 4.83
N LYS A 27 18.51 -8.95 5.43
CA LYS A 27 19.29 -10.17 5.17
C LYS A 27 18.71 -11.41 5.87
N GLU A 28 18.29 -11.24 7.11
CA GLU A 28 17.60 -12.26 7.91
C GLU A 28 16.12 -11.84 8.08
N TYR A 29 15.20 -12.79 8.19
CA TYR A 29 13.74 -12.57 8.34
C TYR A 29 12.98 -12.03 7.11
N GLN A 30 13.62 -12.01 5.93
CA GLN A 30 12.99 -11.50 4.69
C GLN A 30 11.66 -12.21 4.36
N LYS A 31 11.57 -13.52 4.59
CA LYS A 31 10.34 -14.31 4.39
C LYS A 31 9.18 -13.87 5.26
N GLU A 32 9.45 -13.48 6.51
CA GLU A 32 8.39 -13.03 7.42
C GLU A 32 7.98 -11.59 7.12
N ALA A 33 8.94 -10.77 6.70
CA ALA A 33 8.73 -9.38 6.32
C ALA A 33 7.93 -9.23 5.00
N GLN A 34 7.92 -10.24 4.13
CA GLN A 34 7.19 -10.22 2.86
C GLN A 34 5.73 -10.67 2.94
N LYS A 35 5.21 -11.02 4.12
CA LYS A 35 3.81 -11.42 4.28
C LYS A 35 2.89 -10.26 3.85
N SER A 36 2.16 -10.46 2.76
CA SER A 36 1.22 -9.48 2.23
C SER A 36 -0.15 -9.66 2.88
N THR A 37 -0.81 -8.54 3.19
CA THR A 37 -2.22 -8.52 3.59
C THR A 37 -3.08 -8.15 2.39
N GLY A 38 -3.89 -9.10 1.92
CA GLY A 38 -4.86 -8.87 0.85
C GLY A 38 -6.18 -8.40 1.43
N ILE A 39 -6.62 -7.19 1.08
CA ILE A 39 -7.97 -6.70 1.40
C ILE A 39 -8.68 -6.44 0.08
N LYS A 40 -9.83 -7.09 -0.12
CA LYS A 40 -10.70 -6.81 -1.26
C LYS A 40 -11.58 -5.62 -0.91
N VAL A 41 -11.38 -4.51 -1.62
CA VAL A 41 -12.23 -3.32 -1.50
C VAL A 41 -13.25 -3.37 -2.63
N THR A 42 -14.53 -3.41 -2.27
CA THR A 42 -15.64 -3.32 -3.22
C THR A 42 -16.32 -1.98 -3.01
N GLN A 43 -16.35 -1.14 -4.04
CA GLN A 43 -17.10 0.11 -3.99
C GLN A 43 -18.58 -0.17 -4.23
N TRP A 44 -19.44 0.45 -3.43
CA TRP A 44 -20.89 0.37 -3.59
C TRP A 44 -21.41 1.73 -4.05
N THR A 45 -22.24 1.72 -5.07
CA THR A 45 -22.92 2.91 -5.60
C THR A 45 -24.37 2.54 -5.85
N ASP A 46 -25.30 3.39 -5.40
CA ASP A 46 -26.75 3.19 -5.57
C ASP A 46 -27.27 1.82 -5.13
N GLY A 47 -26.73 1.31 -4.02
CA GLY A 47 -27.15 0.04 -3.40
C GLY A 47 -26.68 -1.23 -4.13
N LYS A 48 -25.87 -1.10 -5.18
CA LYS A 48 -25.27 -2.25 -5.88
C LYS A 48 -23.75 -2.22 -5.75
N ALA A 49 -23.16 -3.40 -5.57
CA ALA A 49 -21.73 -3.57 -5.63
C ALA A 49 -21.26 -3.25 -7.06
N ASN A 50 -20.36 -2.28 -7.18
CA ASN A 50 -19.75 -1.97 -8.45
C ASN A 50 -18.75 -3.09 -8.76
N LYS A 51 -18.92 -3.78 -9.89
CA LYS A 51 -17.93 -4.77 -10.34
C LYS A 51 -16.73 -3.97 -10.82
N LEU A 52 -15.64 -3.97 -10.06
CA LEU A 52 -14.34 -3.59 -10.61
C LEU A 52 -13.99 -4.67 -11.65
N ASP A 53 -14.12 -4.33 -12.94
CA ASP A 53 -13.45 -5.02 -14.05
C ASP A 53 -11.93 -4.83 -13.95
#